data_AF-A0A319CRW7-F1
#
_entry.id   AF-A0A319CRW7-F1
#
_cell.length_a   1.000
_cell.length_b   1.000
_cell.length_c   1.000
_cell.angle_alpha   90.00
_cell.angle_beta   90.00
_cell.angle_gamma   90.00
#
_symmetry.space_group_name_H-M   'P 1'
#
loop_
_entity.id
_entity.type
_entity.pdbx_description
1 polymer ?
#
loop_
_entity_poly.entity_id
_entity_poly.type
_entity_poly.pdbx_seq_one_letter_code
_entity_poly.pdbx_strand_id
1 'polypeptide(L)'
;MHLIPDEREIRGWTDDDAFRELYIFWFDAIAESFGLDGGFTQTRQETAESIFVTATVREVSGFLGFIEFSKKNGRVSFVAADAHLLATNGAEAKVKARAPDLTIEDLFTFRNERLKLAAMSLSRDGYQVSMDALGRFWLFRSPQADSPLLCETGYLDRTTVVALGKQEQDAKPLLVMKARESRDVAIFLDSDSTHITKVTFGLWMGNTTLEIGGVRTSWDTITTDYGDILFYPRYANRLFLEGVHLPETTLGKGMFKYGYNFRRAAVSESRRSLTDSNAEAQRICNIWNVAIEQQHDDALSTYAHLHLD
;
A
#
# COMPACT_ATOMS: atom_id res chain seq x y z
N MET A 1 -6.63 -14.98 -22.62
CA MET A 1 -6.89 -13.81 -23.47
C MET A 1 -5.85 -12.75 -23.13
N HIS A 2 -5.22 -12.13 -24.12
CA HIS A 2 -4.13 -11.16 -23.93
C HIS A 2 -4.73 -9.76 -23.82
N LEU A 3 -4.56 -9.10 -22.67
CA LEU A 3 -4.85 -7.67 -22.52
C LEU A 3 -3.51 -6.94 -22.53
N ILE A 4 -3.38 -5.89 -23.35
CA ILE A 4 -2.18 -5.04 -23.42
C ILE A 4 -2.50 -3.72 -22.70
N PRO A 5 -2.11 -3.56 -21.43
CA PRO A 5 -2.30 -2.32 -20.68
C PRO A 5 -1.27 -1.24 -21.09
N ASP A 6 -1.55 0.04 -20.79
CA ASP A 6 -0.70 1.17 -21.16
C ASP A 6 0.60 1.19 -20.32
N GLU A 7 1.64 0.54 -20.82
CA GLU A 7 2.97 0.46 -20.19
C GLU A 7 3.64 1.83 -19.98
N ARG A 8 3.12 2.90 -20.59
CA ARG A 8 3.72 4.25 -20.48
C ARG A 8 3.63 4.82 -19.07
N GLU A 9 2.59 4.49 -18.31
CA GLU A 9 2.36 5.04 -16.97
C GLU A 9 3.30 4.43 -15.91
N ILE A 10 3.73 3.18 -16.11
CA ILE A 10 4.67 2.49 -15.22
C ILE A 10 6.14 2.69 -15.63
N ARG A 11 6.39 3.54 -16.63
CA ARG A 11 7.75 3.83 -17.10
C ARG A 11 8.47 4.66 -16.04
N GLY A 12 9.51 4.07 -15.43
CA GLY A 12 10.26 4.70 -14.33
C GLY A 12 9.75 4.33 -12.93
N TRP A 13 8.75 3.43 -12.82
CA TRP A 13 8.42 2.80 -11.55
C TRP A 13 9.50 1.80 -11.15
N THR A 14 9.86 1.85 -9.88
CA THR A 14 10.69 0.86 -9.19
C THR A 14 9.80 -0.14 -8.43
N ASP A 15 10.39 -1.23 -7.93
CA ASP A 15 9.70 -2.16 -7.02
C ASP A 15 9.07 -1.43 -5.82
N ASP A 16 9.75 -0.40 -5.29
CA ASP A 16 9.27 0.42 -4.18
C ASP A 16 7.98 1.20 -4.54
N ASP A 17 7.89 1.69 -5.78
CA ASP A 17 6.69 2.38 -6.28
C ASP A 17 5.51 1.43 -6.37
N ALA A 18 5.74 0.24 -6.92
CA ALA A 18 4.69 -0.75 -7.05
C ALA A 18 4.24 -1.28 -5.68
N PHE A 19 5.19 -1.58 -4.78
CA PHE A 19 4.91 -1.98 -3.42
C PHE A 19 4.12 -0.90 -2.66
N ARG A 20 4.45 0.39 -2.86
CA ARG A 20 3.69 1.51 -2.28
C ARG A 20 2.23 1.47 -2.72
N GLU A 21 1.94 1.24 -4.00
CA GLU A 21 0.55 1.17 -4.46
C GLU A 21 -0.20 -0.05 -3.90
N LEU A 22 0.47 -1.21 -3.73
CA LEU A 22 -0.13 -2.37 -3.04
C LEU A 22 -0.47 -2.03 -1.58
N TYR A 23 0.43 -1.32 -0.90
CA TYR A 23 0.23 -0.87 0.48
C TYR A 23 -0.91 0.14 0.60
N ILE A 24 -0.96 1.15 -0.27
CA ILE A 24 -2.05 2.15 -0.31
C ILE A 24 -3.38 1.43 -0.55
N PHE A 25 -3.44 0.51 -1.51
CA PHE A 25 -4.64 -0.29 -1.75
C PHE A 25 -5.05 -1.07 -0.49
N TRP A 26 -4.11 -1.77 0.16
CA TRP A 26 -4.40 -2.52 1.37
C TRP A 26 -4.96 -1.63 2.48
N PHE A 27 -4.39 -0.43 2.66
CA PHE A 27 -4.84 0.52 3.66
C PHE A 27 -6.24 1.07 3.35
N ASP A 28 -6.44 1.58 2.14
CA ASP A 28 -7.71 2.17 1.70
C ASP A 28 -8.84 1.14 1.69
N ALA A 29 -8.57 -0.08 1.21
CA ALA A 29 -9.55 -1.16 1.16
C ALA A 29 -10.03 -1.55 2.56
N ILE A 30 -9.14 -1.57 3.55
CA ILE A 30 -9.52 -1.81 4.94
C ILE A 30 -10.34 -0.65 5.49
N ALA A 31 -9.87 0.59 5.30
CA ALA A 31 -10.56 1.77 5.79
C ALA A 31 -11.98 1.86 5.23
N GLU A 32 -12.14 1.60 3.94
CA GLU A 32 -13.44 1.57 3.28
C GLU A 32 -14.32 0.43 3.79
N SER A 33 -13.81 -0.81 3.82
CA SER A 33 -14.58 -1.96 4.26
C SER A 33 -15.13 -1.74 5.66
N PHE A 34 -14.36 -1.17 6.57
CA PHE A 34 -14.77 -0.97 7.96
C PHE A 34 -15.38 0.41 8.25
N GLY A 35 -15.48 1.29 7.25
CA GLY A 35 -16.04 2.65 7.40
C GLY A 35 -15.24 3.51 8.38
N LEU A 36 -13.91 3.49 8.26
CA LEU A 36 -12.99 4.15 9.20
C LEU A 36 -12.57 5.52 8.67
N ASP A 37 -13.05 6.59 9.32
CA ASP A 37 -12.67 7.97 9.02
C ASP A 37 -11.35 8.40 9.71
N GLY A 38 -10.86 7.60 10.67
CA GLY A 38 -9.69 7.89 11.51
C GLY A 38 -8.51 6.93 11.35
N GLY A 39 -8.53 6.09 10.31
CA GLY A 39 -7.53 5.04 10.10
C GLY A 39 -7.61 3.89 11.11
N PHE A 40 -6.54 3.11 11.21
CA PHE A 40 -6.44 1.97 12.11
C PHE A 40 -4.99 1.81 12.62
N THR A 41 -4.81 1.04 13.70
CA THR A 41 -3.48 0.78 14.25
C THR A 41 -2.79 -0.33 13.47
N GLN A 42 -1.56 -0.05 13.02
CA GLN A 42 -0.68 -1.01 12.36
C GLN A 42 0.37 -1.48 13.35
N THR A 43 0.47 -2.80 13.55
CA THR A 43 1.48 -3.38 14.46
C THR A 43 2.37 -4.34 13.70
N ARG A 44 3.69 -4.13 13.78
CA ARG A 44 4.68 -5.05 13.24
C ARG A 44 5.01 -6.12 14.27
N GLN A 45 4.95 -7.38 13.87
CA GLN A 45 5.39 -8.52 14.66
C GLN A 45 6.30 -9.41 13.82
N GLU A 46 7.32 -9.99 14.44
CA GLU A 46 8.19 -10.96 13.77
C GLU A 46 8.20 -12.27 14.56
N THR A 47 7.94 -13.38 13.86
CA THR A 47 8.02 -14.75 14.39
C THR A 47 9.23 -15.47 13.78
N ALA A 48 9.44 -16.75 14.13
CA ALA A 48 10.47 -17.56 13.49
C ALA A 48 10.23 -17.72 11.98
N GLU A 49 8.96 -17.86 11.58
CA GLU A 49 8.56 -18.20 10.20
C GLU A 49 8.19 -16.98 9.35
N SER A 50 7.70 -15.89 9.95
CA SER A 50 7.14 -14.78 9.19
C SER A 50 7.37 -13.41 9.86
N ILE A 51 7.22 -12.34 9.08
CA ILE A 51 7.05 -10.97 9.56
C ILE A 51 5.62 -10.55 9.21
N PHE A 52 4.86 -10.09 10.20
CA PHE A 52 3.51 -9.61 10.03
C PHE A 52 3.43 -8.10 10.27
N VAL A 53 2.55 -7.45 9.54
CA VAL A 53 1.99 -6.14 9.85
C VAL A 53 0.49 -6.33 9.96
N THR A 54 -0.09 -6.01 11.11
CA THR A 54 -1.49 -6.31 11.40
C THR A 54 -2.29 -5.02 11.54
N ALA A 55 -3.43 -4.93 10.88
CA ALA A 55 -4.38 -3.83 11.03
C ALA A 55 -5.41 -4.16 12.12
N THR A 56 -5.52 -3.31 13.13
CA THR A 56 -6.46 -3.48 14.26
C THR A 56 -7.08 -2.15 14.67
N VAL A 57 -8.27 -2.20 15.26
CA VAL A 57 -8.94 -1.04 15.86
C VAL A 57 -9.54 -1.48 17.20
N ARG A 58 -9.55 -0.59 18.21
CA ARG A 58 -9.83 -0.98 19.61
C ARG A 58 -11.22 -1.56 19.80
N GLU A 59 -12.17 -1.08 19.01
CA GLU A 59 -13.59 -1.40 19.07
C GLU A 59 -13.93 -2.75 18.40
N VAL A 60 -13.00 -3.32 17.64
CA VAL A 60 -13.23 -4.52 16.82
C VAL A 60 -12.27 -5.62 17.26
N SER A 61 -12.84 -6.73 17.75
CA SER A 61 -12.05 -7.92 18.07
C SER A 61 -11.63 -8.66 16.79
N GLY A 62 -10.32 -8.76 16.57
CA GLY A 62 -9.72 -9.43 15.42
C GLY A 62 -8.88 -8.48 14.57
N PHE A 63 -8.49 -8.96 13.39
CA PHE A 63 -7.67 -8.22 12.44
C PHE A 63 -8.54 -7.73 11.29
N LEU A 64 -8.37 -6.47 10.91
CA LEU A 64 -9.02 -5.88 9.74
C LEU A 64 -8.33 -6.29 8.44
N GLY A 65 -7.08 -6.76 8.57
CA GLY A 65 -6.23 -7.21 7.49
C GLY A 65 -4.81 -7.35 7.97
N PHE A 66 -3.95 -7.90 7.13
CA PHE A 66 -2.52 -8.04 7.44
C PHE A 66 -1.66 -8.02 6.18
N ILE A 67 -0.39 -7.70 6.38
CA ILE A 67 0.70 -7.94 5.44
C ILE A 67 1.59 -9.01 6.05
N GLU A 68 1.92 -10.05 5.31
CA GLU A 68 2.84 -11.10 5.75
C GLU A 68 4.02 -11.18 4.79
N PHE A 69 5.23 -11.30 5.33
CA PHE A 69 6.39 -11.83 4.63
C PHE A 69 6.74 -13.19 5.23
N SER A 70 6.60 -14.26 4.46
CA SER A 70 6.99 -15.62 4.85
C SER A 70 8.47 -15.83 4.60
N LYS A 71 9.24 -16.09 5.66
CA LYS A 71 10.69 -16.34 5.59
C LYS A 71 11.02 -17.67 4.93
N LYS A 72 10.08 -18.61 4.95
CA LYS A 72 10.25 -19.97 4.42
C LYS A 72 10.36 -19.99 2.90
N ASN A 73 9.53 -19.19 2.23
CA ASN A 73 9.42 -19.17 0.76
C ASN A 73 9.57 -17.76 0.18
N GLY A 74 9.93 -16.75 0.97
CA GLY A 74 10.08 -15.38 0.49
C GLY A 74 8.84 -14.83 -0.21
N ARG A 75 7.64 -15.25 0.22
CA ARG A 75 6.37 -14.75 -0.31
C ARG A 75 5.89 -13.57 0.51
N VAL A 76 5.38 -12.54 -0.15
CA VAL A 76 4.66 -11.43 0.48
C VAL A 76 3.17 -11.60 0.23
N SER A 77 2.32 -11.37 1.22
CA SER A 77 0.87 -11.33 1.04
C SER A 77 0.25 -10.11 1.69
N PHE A 78 -0.67 -9.45 1.00
CA PHE A 78 -1.54 -8.40 1.52
C PHE A 78 -2.95 -8.95 1.59
N VAL A 79 -3.57 -8.88 2.77
CA VAL A 79 -4.93 -9.37 2.99
C VAL A 79 -5.75 -8.25 3.60
N ALA A 80 -6.85 -7.88 2.93
CA ALA A 80 -7.83 -6.91 3.39
C ALA A 80 -9.17 -7.62 3.63
N ALA A 81 -9.66 -7.59 4.87
CA ALA A 81 -10.82 -8.36 5.27
C ALA A 81 -12.12 -7.74 4.75
N ASP A 82 -12.99 -8.57 4.15
CA ASP A 82 -14.29 -8.15 3.60
C ASP A 82 -14.17 -6.98 2.61
N ALA A 83 -13.02 -6.91 1.90
CA ALA A 83 -12.70 -5.90 0.91
C ALA A 83 -13.28 -6.21 -0.48
N HIS A 84 -13.32 -5.19 -1.33
CA HIS A 84 -13.83 -5.29 -2.69
C HIS A 84 -12.80 -4.82 -3.70
N LEU A 85 -12.37 -5.75 -4.56
CA LEU A 85 -11.40 -5.47 -5.64
C LEU A 85 -12.06 -4.86 -6.89
N LEU A 86 -13.32 -5.22 -7.17
CA LEU A 86 -14.03 -4.90 -8.41
C LEU A 86 -15.00 -3.73 -8.25
N ALA A 87 -15.14 -2.89 -9.28
CA ALA A 87 -16.00 -1.69 -9.28
C ALA A 87 -17.51 -1.95 -9.19
N THR A 88 -17.94 -3.20 -9.36
CA THR A 88 -19.33 -3.57 -9.20
C THR A 88 -19.66 -3.84 -7.73
N ASN A 89 -20.64 -3.10 -7.18
CA ASN A 89 -21.14 -3.29 -5.83
C ASN A 89 -21.55 -4.75 -5.58
N GLY A 90 -21.23 -5.32 -4.42
CA GLY A 90 -21.42 -6.74 -4.10
C GLY A 90 -22.83 -7.31 -4.33
N ALA A 91 -23.88 -6.48 -4.37
CA ALA A 91 -25.24 -6.88 -4.73
C ALA A 91 -25.44 -7.07 -6.25
N GLU A 92 -24.87 -6.19 -7.08
CA GLU A 92 -24.88 -6.30 -8.54
C GLU A 92 -23.79 -7.24 -9.05
N ALA A 93 -22.64 -7.31 -8.40
CA ALA A 93 -21.59 -8.28 -8.70
C ALA A 93 -22.05 -9.71 -8.41
N LYS A 94 -22.85 -9.94 -7.36
CA LYS A 94 -23.49 -11.26 -7.13
C LYS A 94 -24.50 -11.64 -8.22
N VAL A 95 -25.06 -10.68 -8.95
CA VAL A 95 -25.99 -10.93 -10.08
C VAL A 95 -25.25 -10.98 -11.43
N LYS A 96 -24.20 -10.17 -11.62
CA LYS A 96 -23.37 -10.13 -12.83
C LYS A 96 -22.32 -11.23 -12.88
N ALA A 97 -21.66 -11.59 -11.78
CA ALA A 97 -20.72 -12.74 -11.71
C ALA A 97 -21.38 -14.10 -11.99
N ARG A 98 -22.71 -14.13 -12.11
CA ARG A 98 -23.52 -15.32 -12.44
C ARG A 98 -23.98 -15.35 -13.90
N ALA A 99 -23.69 -14.32 -14.71
CA ALA A 99 -24.04 -14.30 -16.13
C ALA A 99 -22.95 -14.99 -16.95
N PRO A 100 -23.29 -15.99 -17.79
CA PRO A 100 -22.32 -16.68 -18.66
C PRO A 100 -21.74 -15.78 -19.77
N ASP A 101 -22.24 -14.55 -19.92
CA ASP A 101 -21.91 -13.62 -21.01
C ASP A 101 -21.09 -12.39 -20.56
N LEU A 102 -20.45 -12.43 -19.38
CA LEU A 102 -19.52 -11.36 -18.99
C LEU A 102 -18.35 -11.31 -19.97
N THR A 103 -18.16 -10.17 -20.63
CA THR A 103 -16.97 -9.95 -21.44
C THR A 103 -15.75 -9.83 -20.52
N ILE A 104 -14.57 -10.23 -21.00
CA ILE A 104 -13.36 -10.24 -20.17
C ILE A 104 -12.96 -8.81 -19.74
N GLU A 105 -13.39 -7.77 -20.47
CA GLU A 105 -13.21 -6.36 -20.05
C GLU A 105 -13.98 -6.04 -18.76
N ASP A 106 -15.20 -6.56 -18.60
CA ASP A 106 -16.00 -6.40 -17.37
C ASP A 106 -15.37 -7.10 -16.14
N LEU A 107 -14.46 -8.06 -16.37
CA LEU A 107 -13.76 -8.82 -15.32
C LEU A 107 -12.48 -8.14 -14.80
N PHE A 108 -12.04 -7.07 -15.48
CA PHE A 108 -10.81 -6.34 -15.16
C PHE A 108 -11.04 -4.89 -14.73
N THR A 109 -12.29 -4.47 -14.54
CA THR A 109 -12.58 -3.13 -13.99
C THR A 109 -12.32 -3.13 -12.49
N PHE A 110 -11.05 -2.94 -12.12
CA PHE A 110 -10.67 -2.78 -10.74
C PHE A 110 -11.19 -1.44 -10.22
N ARG A 111 -11.52 -1.40 -8.93
CA ARG A 111 -11.83 -0.11 -8.26
C ARG A 111 -10.64 0.83 -8.29
N ASN A 112 -9.46 0.23 -8.34
CA ASN A 112 -8.19 0.91 -8.36
C ASN A 112 -7.36 0.38 -9.53
N GLU A 113 -7.40 1.07 -10.67
CA GLU A 113 -6.59 0.73 -11.85
C GLU A 113 -5.08 0.77 -11.55
N ARG A 114 -4.64 1.53 -10.55
CA ARG A 114 -3.22 1.57 -10.15
C ARG A 114 -2.74 0.26 -9.55
N LEU A 115 -3.65 -0.55 -9.00
CA LEU A 115 -3.32 -1.88 -8.51
C LEU A 115 -2.88 -2.81 -9.65
N LYS A 116 -3.52 -2.67 -10.82
CA LYS A 116 -3.12 -3.38 -12.04
C LYS A 116 -1.75 -2.91 -12.52
N LEU A 117 -1.50 -1.60 -12.50
CA LEU A 117 -0.20 -1.01 -12.84
C LEU A 117 0.92 -1.51 -11.92
N ALA A 118 0.67 -1.60 -10.62
CA ALA A 118 1.61 -2.14 -9.64
C ALA A 118 1.95 -3.60 -9.94
N ALA A 119 0.94 -4.44 -10.18
CA ALA A 119 1.13 -5.84 -10.52
C ALA A 119 1.95 -6.03 -11.81
N MET A 120 1.67 -5.21 -12.82
CA MET A 120 2.42 -5.18 -14.08
C MET A 120 3.87 -4.74 -13.90
N SER A 121 4.12 -3.68 -13.12
CA SER A 121 5.47 -3.20 -12.83
C SER A 121 6.30 -4.28 -12.15
N LEU A 122 5.74 -4.93 -11.13
CA LEU A 122 6.41 -6.05 -10.44
C LEU A 122 6.59 -7.25 -11.37
N SER A 123 5.62 -7.53 -12.24
CA SER A 123 5.74 -8.62 -13.22
C SER A 123 6.85 -8.37 -14.22
N ARG A 124 6.99 -7.14 -14.72
CA ARG A 124 8.10 -6.72 -15.59
C ARG A 124 9.46 -6.94 -14.91
N ASP A 125 9.52 -6.70 -13.59
CA ASP A 125 10.74 -6.78 -12.80
C ASP A 125 11.02 -8.23 -12.30
N GLY A 126 10.24 -9.21 -12.77
CA GLY A 126 10.48 -10.65 -12.57
C GLY A 126 9.74 -11.28 -11.38
N TYR A 127 8.83 -10.55 -10.75
CA TYR A 127 7.95 -11.08 -9.72
C TYR A 127 6.69 -11.72 -10.33
N GLN A 128 6.11 -12.69 -9.63
CA GLN A 128 4.77 -13.19 -9.95
C GLN A 128 3.79 -12.53 -8.99
N VAL A 129 2.74 -11.90 -9.53
CA VAL A 129 1.71 -11.26 -8.71
C VAL A 129 0.39 -11.99 -8.92
N SER A 130 -0.18 -12.54 -7.85
CA SER A 130 -1.54 -13.08 -7.88
C SER A 130 -2.47 -12.25 -7.01
N MET A 131 -3.73 -12.15 -7.41
CA MET A 131 -4.78 -11.49 -6.66
C MET A 131 -5.97 -12.40 -6.61
N ASP A 132 -6.53 -12.58 -5.42
CA ASP A 132 -7.70 -13.41 -5.18
C ASP A 132 -8.80 -12.55 -4.54
N ALA A 133 -10.00 -12.64 -5.11
CA ALA A 133 -11.19 -11.99 -4.55
C ALA A 133 -12.47 -12.71 -4.99
N LEU A 134 -13.38 -12.96 -4.05
CA LEU A 134 -14.71 -13.54 -4.32
C LEU A 134 -14.66 -14.86 -5.14
N GLY A 135 -13.72 -15.75 -4.82
CA GLY A 135 -13.55 -17.01 -5.56
C GLY A 135 -13.01 -16.85 -6.99
N ARG A 136 -12.44 -15.68 -7.32
CA ARG A 136 -11.74 -15.41 -8.59
C ARG A 136 -10.27 -15.17 -8.31
N PHE A 137 -9.45 -15.48 -9.30
CA PHE A 137 -8.03 -15.16 -9.28
C PHE A 137 -7.61 -14.40 -10.53
N TRP A 138 -6.60 -13.55 -10.37
CA TRP A 138 -5.85 -12.88 -11.42
C TRP A 138 -4.38 -13.17 -11.19
N LEU A 139 -3.67 -13.60 -12.22
CA LEU A 139 -2.27 -13.97 -12.15
C LEU A 139 -1.49 -13.21 -13.21
N PHE A 140 -0.67 -12.28 -12.76
CA PHE A 140 0.25 -11.50 -13.56
C PHE A 140 1.61 -12.19 -13.53
N ARG A 141 2.11 -12.52 -14.73
CA ARG A 141 3.40 -13.17 -14.90
C ARG A 141 4.36 -12.28 -15.67
N SER A 142 5.65 -12.47 -15.39
CA SER A 142 6.72 -11.87 -16.17
C SER A 142 6.56 -12.24 -17.65
N PRO A 143 6.77 -11.28 -18.57
CA PRO A 143 6.78 -11.59 -19.98
C PRO A 143 7.90 -12.60 -20.27
N GLN A 144 7.59 -13.61 -21.09
CA GLN A 144 8.64 -14.40 -21.76
C GLN A 144 9.25 -13.54 -22.87
N ALA A 145 10.49 -13.84 -23.28
CA ALA A 145 11.15 -13.10 -24.36
C ALA A 145 10.21 -12.95 -25.58
N ASP A 146 9.99 -11.71 -26.02
CA ASP A 146 9.09 -11.29 -27.10
C ASP A 146 7.56 -11.48 -26.88
N SER A 147 7.10 -11.71 -25.64
CA SER A 147 5.67 -11.74 -25.30
C SER A 147 5.24 -10.50 -24.51
N PRO A 148 4.03 -9.94 -24.75
CA PRO A 148 3.48 -8.89 -23.89
C PRO A 148 3.26 -9.41 -22.46
N LEU A 149 3.19 -8.49 -21.50
CA LEU A 149 2.74 -8.76 -20.13
C LEU A 149 1.40 -9.49 -20.15
N LEU A 150 1.34 -10.65 -19.49
CA LEU A 150 0.17 -11.51 -19.49
C LEU A 150 -0.50 -11.47 -18.12
N CYS A 151 -1.82 -11.25 -18.12
CA CYS A 151 -2.66 -11.60 -16.99
C CYS A 151 -3.55 -12.80 -17.34
N GLU A 152 -3.41 -13.88 -16.57
CA GLU A 152 -4.35 -14.98 -16.56
C GLU A 152 -5.44 -14.69 -15.54
N THR A 153 -6.67 -15.11 -15.81
CA THR A 153 -7.77 -15.00 -14.84
C THR A 153 -8.64 -16.23 -14.92
N GLY A 154 -9.25 -16.57 -13.80
CA GLY A 154 -10.14 -17.71 -13.70
C GLY A 154 -11.01 -17.67 -12.46
N TYR A 155 -11.76 -18.76 -12.28
CA TYR A 155 -12.64 -18.99 -11.16
C TYR A 155 -12.17 -20.21 -10.38
N LEU A 156 -12.23 -20.11 -9.06
CA LEU A 156 -12.23 -21.28 -8.20
C LEU A 156 -13.53 -22.04 -8.41
N ASP A 157 -13.47 -23.37 -8.31
CA ASP A 157 -14.65 -24.20 -8.50
C ASP A 157 -15.77 -23.80 -7.54
N ARG A 158 -16.99 -23.67 -8.07
CA ARG A 158 -18.16 -23.17 -7.36
C ARG A 158 -18.51 -24.02 -6.13
N THR A 159 -18.38 -25.34 -6.23
CA THR A 159 -18.68 -26.21 -5.10
C THR A 159 -17.66 -26.00 -3.98
N THR A 160 -16.42 -25.77 -4.36
CA THR A 160 -15.31 -25.44 -3.47
C THR A 160 -15.54 -24.09 -2.77
N VAL A 161 -15.86 -23.02 -3.50
CA VAL A 161 -16.11 -21.68 -2.89
C VAL A 161 -17.31 -21.68 -1.95
N VAL A 162 -18.40 -22.36 -2.32
CA VAL A 162 -19.59 -22.47 -1.44
C VAL A 162 -19.30 -23.32 -0.20
N ALA A 163 -18.51 -24.39 -0.33
CA ALA A 163 -18.08 -25.19 0.80
C ALA A 163 -17.17 -24.41 1.74
N LEU A 164 -16.19 -23.68 1.19
CA LEU A 164 -15.29 -22.80 1.95
C LEU A 164 -16.07 -21.70 2.65
N GLY A 165 -16.98 -21.00 1.96
CA GLY A 165 -17.81 -19.96 2.57
C GLY A 165 -18.72 -20.45 3.71
N LYS A 166 -19.07 -21.74 3.75
CA LYS A 166 -19.80 -22.34 4.89
C LYS A 166 -18.88 -22.68 6.07
N GLN A 167 -17.60 -22.87 5.83
CA GLN A 167 -16.59 -23.15 6.85
C GLN A 167 -15.93 -21.87 7.37
N GLU A 168 -15.89 -20.83 6.54
CA GLU A 168 -15.38 -19.52 6.87
C GLU A 168 -16.31 -18.82 7.87
N GLN A 169 -15.70 -18.12 8.82
CA GLN A 169 -16.45 -17.42 9.85
C GLN A 169 -17.18 -16.21 9.26
N ASP A 170 -18.43 -16.01 9.71
CA ASP A 170 -19.28 -14.89 9.29
C ASP A 170 -18.79 -13.52 9.80
N ALA A 171 -17.95 -13.51 10.84
CA ALA A 171 -17.42 -12.29 11.43
C ALA A 171 -16.70 -11.47 10.37
N LYS A 172 -16.97 -10.17 10.27
CA LYS A 172 -16.31 -9.29 9.29
C LYS A 172 -14.79 -9.24 9.48
N PRO A 173 -14.24 -9.08 10.69
CA PRO A 173 -12.80 -9.15 10.94
C PRO A 173 -12.27 -10.59 10.87
N LEU A 174 -10.98 -10.71 10.60
CA LEU A 174 -10.23 -11.96 10.65
C LEU A 174 -9.92 -12.34 12.10
N LEU A 175 -10.31 -13.55 12.53
CA LEU A 175 -9.89 -14.08 13.84
C LEU A 175 -8.53 -14.78 13.81
N VAL A 176 -8.06 -15.11 12.61
CA VAL A 176 -6.77 -15.77 12.34
C VAL A 176 -6.09 -15.11 11.15
N MET A 177 -4.76 -15.17 11.08
CA MET A 177 -3.95 -14.64 9.96
C MET A 177 -4.05 -15.55 8.74
N LYS A 178 -5.24 -15.63 8.15
CA LYS A 178 -5.52 -16.41 6.95
C LYS A 178 -6.62 -15.73 6.16
N ALA A 179 -6.37 -15.47 4.88
CA ALA A 179 -7.38 -14.94 3.97
C ALA A 179 -8.54 -15.92 3.79
N ARG A 180 -9.75 -15.37 3.65
CA ARG A 180 -10.97 -16.09 3.29
C ARG A 180 -11.23 -15.90 1.81
N GLU A 181 -11.12 -16.97 1.05
CA GLU A 181 -11.17 -16.95 -0.42
C GLU A 181 -12.52 -16.44 -0.94
N SER A 182 -13.59 -16.60 -0.15
CA SER A 182 -14.93 -16.19 -0.55
C SER A 182 -15.27 -14.72 -0.23
N ARG A 183 -14.46 -14.03 0.59
CA ARG A 183 -14.82 -12.71 1.14
C ARG A 183 -13.72 -11.66 1.08
N ASP A 184 -12.48 -12.07 1.30
CA ASP A 184 -11.37 -11.13 1.43
C ASP A 184 -10.74 -10.85 0.07
N VAL A 185 -10.00 -9.74 0.01
CA VAL A 185 -9.05 -9.52 -1.08
C VAL A 185 -7.68 -9.93 -0.58
N ALA A 186 -7.04 -10.85 -1.28
CA ALA A 186 -5.70 -11.29 -1.00
C ALA A 186 -4.80 -11.06 -2.21
N ILE A 187 -3.71 -10.33 -2.04
CA ILE A 187 -2.68 -10.12 -3.06
C ILE A 187 -1.44 -10.85 -2.62
N PHE A 188 -0.81 -11.56 -3.54
CA PHE A 188 0.37 -12.33 -3.27
C PHE A 188 1.48 -11.95 -4.23
N LEU A 189 2.63 -11.65 -3.66
CA LEU A 189 3.88 -11.45 -4.36
C LEU A 189 4.77 -12.67 -4.14
N ASP A 190 5.10 -13.33 -5.24
CA ASP A 190 6.04 -14.42 -5.31
C ASP A 190 7.15 -14.07 -6.31
N SER A 191 8.19 -14.89 -6.40
CA SER A 191 9.19 -14.76 -7.44
C SER A 191 9.56 -16.12 -8.02
N ASP A 192 9.45 -16.22 -9.34
CA ASP A 192 9.81 -17.43 -10.08
C ASP A 192 11.34 -17.63 -10.17
N SER A 193 12.13 -16.58 -9.90
CA SER A 193 13.58 -16.55 -10.14
C SER A 193 14.41 -16.26 -8.89
N THR A 194 13.95 -15.38 -8.00
CA THR A 194 14.64 -15.02 -6.74
C THR A 194 13.64 -14.70 -5.64
N HIS A 195 13.48 -15.61 -4.68
CA HIS A 195 12.64 -15.39 -3.49
C HIS A 195 12.86 -13.99 -2.89
N ILE A 196 11.78 -13.28 -2.54
CA ILE A 196 11.88 -11.98 -1.89
C ILE A 196 12.65 -12.20 -0.58
N THR A 197 13.72 -11.45 -0.37
CA THR A 197 14.53 -11.61 0.85
C THR A 197 13.92 -10.78 1.98
N LYS A 198 14.22 -11.15 3.23
CA LYS A 198 13.88 -10.33 4.40
C LYS A 198 14.42 -8.90 4.28
N VAL A 199 15.59 -8.74 3.67
CA VAL A 199 16.22 -7.42 3.46
C VAL A 199 15.40 -6.62 2.45
N THR A 200 15.05 -7.21 1.31
CA THR A 200 14.19 -6.58 0.29
C THR A 200 12.86 -6.14 0.88
N PHE A 201 12.15 -7.04 1.57
CA PHE A 201 10.90 -6.70 2.24
C PHE A 201 11.09 -5.59 3.29
N GLY A 202 12.16 -5.65 4.09
CA GLY A 202 12.47 -4.60 5.06
C GLY A 202 12.72 -3.23 4.42
N LEU A 203 13.39 -3.19 3.26
CA LEU A 203 13.61 -1.97 2.49
C LEU A 203 12.30 -1.42 1.93
N TRP A 204 11.45 -2.26 1.32
CA TRP A 204 10.12 -1.87 0.86
C TRP A 204 9.30 -1.24 2.00
N MET A 205 9.19 -1.94 3.13
CA MET A 205 8.44 -1.43 4.29
C MET A 205 9.00 -0.09 4.80
N GLY A 206 10.33 0.05 4.89
CA GLY A 206 10.99 1.27 5.37
C GLY A 206 10.97 2.43 4.38
N ASN A 207 10.84 2.15 3.08
CA ASN A 207 10.75 3.16 2.02
C ASN A 207 9.31 3.57 1.73
N THR A 208 8.32 2.74 2.04
CA THR A 208 6.91 3.03 1.75
C THR A 208 6.21 3.81 2.85
N THR A 209 6.47 3.50 4.13
CA THR A 209 5.62 3.98 5.24
C THR A 209 6.37 4.37 6.50
N LEU A 210 5.92 5.45 7.15
CA LEU A 210 6.43 5.92 8.44
C LEU A 210 6.06 4.99 9.59
N GLU A 211 4.82 4.49 9.62
CA GLU A 211 4.20 3.88 10.80
C GLU A 211 4.76 2.48 11.10
N ILE A 212 5.18 1.75 10.07
CA ILE A 212 5.55 0.34 10.22
C ILE A 212 7.05 0.17 10.53
N GLY A 213 7.83 1.24 10.38
CA GLY A 213 9.25 1.32 10.70
C GLY A 213 9.59 1.46 12.18
N GLY A 214 8.62 1.29 13.08
CA GLY A 214 8.83 1.17 14.53
C GLY A 214 9.23 2.45 15.28
N VAL A 215 9.12 3.63 14.65
CA VAL A 215 9.52 4.91 15.29
C VAL A 215 8.28 5.76 15.53
N ARG A 216 7.73 5.61 16.74
CA ARG A 216 6.93 6.65 17.40
C ARG A 216 7.66 7.12 18.67
N THR A 217 8.98 7.32 18.60
CA THR A 217 9.69 8.01 19.67
C THR A 217 9.37 9.50 19.54
N SER A 218 8.61 10.02 20.50
CA SER A 218 8.16 11.42 20.56
C SER A 218 9.30 12.45 20.61
N TRP A 219 10.54 12.01 20.74
CA TRP A 219 11.74 12.86 20.82
C TRP A 219 12.30 13.23 19.44
N ASP A 220 11.95 12.51 18.38
CA ASP A 220 12.50 12.70 17.03
C ASP A 220 11.51 13.34 16.06
N THR A 221 10.35 13.81 16.56
CA THR A 221 9.28 14.36 15.74
C THR A 221 8.62 15.55 16.42
N ILE A 222 8.48 16.66 15.70
CA ILE A 222 7.57 17.75 16.07
C ILE A 222 6.30 17.62 15.24
N THR A 223 5.14 17.53 15.89
CA THR A 223 3.83 17.43 15.25
C THR A 223 3.11 18.76 15.28
N THR A 224 2.58 19.18 14.13
CA THR A 224 1.77 20.38 13.96
C THR A 224 0.48 20.05 13.20
N ASP A 225 -0.46 20.98 13.16
CA ASP A 225 -1.70 20.84 12.39
C ASP A 225 -1.47 20.74 10.87
N TYR A 226 -0.32 21.22 10.38
CA TYR A 226 0.05 21.17 8.97
C TYR A 226 0.81 19.89 8.59
N GLY A 227 1.39 19.21 9.57
CA GLY A 227 2.31 18.10 9.34
C GLY A 227 3.31 17.89 10.46
N ASP A 228 4.19 16.92 10.27
CA ASP A 228 5.24 16.58 11.21
C ASP A 228 6.62 16.87 10.61
N ILE A 229 7.55 17.34 11.46
CA ILE A 229 8.99 17.41 11.16
C ILE A 229 9.63 16.15 11.71
N LEU A 230 10.38 15.42 10.88
CA LEU A 230 11.04 14.17 11.23
C LEU A 230 12.55 14.39 11.34
N PHE A 231 13.08 14.40 12.56
CA PHE A 231 14.49 14.69 12.84
C PHE A 231 15.42 13.49 12.67
N TYR A 232 14.90 12.27 12.74
CA TYR A 232 15.75 11.08 12.65
C TYR A 232 16.46 11.02 11.28
N PRO A 233 17.79 10.86 11.22
CA PRO A 233 18.58 10.99 9.99
C PRO A 233 18.11 10.13 8.82
N ARG A 234 17.51 8.97 9.08
CA ARG A 234 16.95 8.08 8.03
C ARG A 234 15.82 8.73 7.21
N TYR A 235 15.17 9.77 7.75
CA TYR A 235 14.09 10.50 7.11
C TYR A 235 14.55 11.76 6.41
N ALA A 236 15.83 12.13 6.51
CA ALA A 236 16.38 13.26 5.78
C ALA A 236 16.05 13.13 4.29
N ASN A 237 15.62 14.23 3.69
CA ASN A 237 15.22 14.31 2.30
C ASN A 237 14.04 13.40 1.89
N ARG A 238 13.18 13.03 2.84
CA ARG A 238 11.97 12.24 2.56
C ARG A 238 10.71 13.03 2.85
N LEU A 239 9.76 12.95 1.92
CA LEU A 239 8.43 13.52 2.07
C LEU A 239 7.44 12.40 2.23
N PHE A 240 6.47 12.58 3.11
CA PHE A 240 5.39 11.66 3.34
C PHE A 240 4.07 12.43 3.31
N LEU A 241 3.01 11.76 2.89
CA LEU A 241 1.64 12.23 3.01
C LEU A 241 0.87 11.17 3.78
N GLU A 242 0.32 11.56 4.93
CA GLU A 242 -0.43 10.68 5.82
C GLU A 242 0.33 9.36 6.12
N GLY A 243 1.65 9.47 6.31
CA GLY A 243 2.51 8.34 6.60
C GLY A 243 3.02 7.57 5.38
N VAL A 244 2.58 7.89 4.16
CA VAL A 244 3.01 7.23 2.91
C VAL A 244 4.06 8.06 2.18
N HIS A 245 5.16 7.42 1.77
CA HIS A 245 6.29 8.11 1.14
C HIS A 245 5.97 8.64 -0.27
N LEU A 246 6.35 9.90 -0.50
CA LEU A 246 6.38 10.56 -1.80
C LEU A 246 7.85 10.60 -2.28
N PRO A 247 8.23 9.77 -3.28
CA PRO A 247 9.62 9.65 -3.71
C PRO A 247 10.19 10.89 -4.42
N GLU A 248 9.33 11.81 -4.86
CA GLU A 248 9.71 12.99 -5.62
C GLU A 248 9.26 14.27 -4.91
N THR A 249 10.12 15.29 -4.97
CA THR A 249 9.82 16.65 -4.56
C THR A 249 9.59 17.52 -5.79
N THR A 250 8.64 18.46 -5.67
CA THR A 250 8.42 19.49 -6.69
C THR A 250 9.35 20.70 -6.54
N LEU A 251 10.10 20.79 -5.43
CA LEU A 251 11.03 21.89 -5.13
C LEU A 251 12.37 21.77 -5.87
N GLY A 252 12.52 20.75 -6.73
CA GLY A 252 13.70 20.56 -7.57
C GLY A 252 14.83 19.80 -6.88
N LYS A 253 16.08 20.04 -7.29
CA LYS A 253 17.27 19.34 -6.77
C LYS A 253 17.79 20.04 -5.51
N GLY A 254 17.04 19.95 -4.41
CA GLY A 254 17.49 20.32 -3.07
C GLY A 254 17.37 19.12 -2.14
N MET A 255 18.34 18.92 -1.24
CA MET A 255 18.22 17.92 -0.19
C MET A 255 17.67 18.57 1.07
N PHE A 256 16.51 18.11 1.55
CA PHE A 256 16.03 18.54 2.86
C PHE A 256 16.90 17.89 3.94
N LYS A 257 17.35 18.68 4.93
CA LYS A 257 18.08 18.17 6.10
C LYS A 257 17.22 17.21 6.95
N TYR A 258 15.90 17.41 6.93
CA TYR A 258 14.92 16.64 7.70
C TYR A 258 13.87 16.02 6.79
N GLY A 259 13.09 15.09 7.34
CA GLY A 259 11.91 14.57 6.68
C GLY A 259 10.65 15.34 7.06
N TYR A 260 9.62 15.26 6.22
CA TYR A 260 8.33 15.90 6.49
C TYR A 260 7.18 14.95 6.22
N ASN A 261 6.20 14.91 7.12
CA ASN A 261 4.95 14.18 6.94
C ASN A 261 3.79 15.16 6.84
N PHE A 262 3.18 15.31 5.68
CA PHE A 262 2.03 16.19 5.48
C PHE A 262 0.75 15.52 5.97
N ARG A 263 -0.12 16.28 6.65
CA ARG A 263 -1.45 15.79 7.05
C ARG A 263 -2.41 15.72 5.88
N ARG A 264 -2.33 16.67 4.94
CA ARG A 264 -3.20 16.75 3.75
C ARG A 264 -2.47 17.49 2.65
N ALA A 265 -2.51 16.99 1.43
CA ALA A 265 -2.01 17.71 0.25
C ALA A 265 -2.61 17.11 -1.03
N ALA A 266 -2.65 17.92 -2.10
CA ALA A 266 -2.94 17.42 -3.43
C ALA A 266 -1.68 16.75 -3.98
N VAL A 267 -1.81 15.51 -4.45
CA VAL A 267 -0.73 14.74 -5.07
C VAL A 267 -0.89 14.69 -6.58
N SER A 268 0.23 14.56 -7.28
CA SER A 268 0.24 14.35 -8.73
C SER A 268 -0.51 13.07 -9.10
N GLU A 269 -0.93 12.95 -10.36
CA GLU A 269 -1.59 11.73 -10.87
C GLU A 269 -0.74 10.48 -10.63
N SER A 270 0.59 10.61 -10.72
CA SER A 270 1.53 9.52 -10.43
C SER A 270 1.65 9.20 -8.94
N ARG A 271 1.11 10.02 -8.04
CA ARG A 271 1.24 9.96 -6.57
C ARG A 271 2.68 9.91 -6.08
N ARG A 272 3.62 10.40 -6.90
CA ARG A 272 5.05 10.41 -6.57
C ARG A 272 5.49 11.70 -5.90
N SER A 273 4.71 12.76 -6.06
CA SER A 273 5.00 14.12 -5.61
C SER A 273 3.72 14.89 -5.31
N LEU A 274 3.86 16.09 -4.75
CA LEU A 274 2.77 17.06 -4.69
C LEU A 274 2.46 17.65 -6.08
N THR A 275 1.31 18.29 -6.24
CA THR A 275 0.93 18.90 -7.53
C THR A 275 1.63 20.22 -7.81
N ASP A 276 2.07 20.95 -6.78
CA ASP A 276 2.52 22.33 -6.89
C ASP A 276 3.67 22.64 -5.93
N SER A 277 4.73 23.24 -6.45
CA SER A 277 5.95 23.55 -5.71
C SER A 277 5.78 24.68 -4.71
N ASN A 278 4.98 25.70 -5.02
CA ASN A 278 4.71 26.76 -4.06
C ASN A 278 3.90 26.23 -2.87
N ALA A 279 2.94 25.36 -3.12
CA ALA A 279 2.17 24.69 -2.07
C ALA A 279 3.04 23.76 -1.22
N GLU A 280 3.99 23.04 -1.82
CA GLU A 280 4.97 22.23 -1.09
C GLU A 280 5.85 23.09 -0.16
N ALA A 281 6.49 24.14 -0.70
CA ALA A 281 7.29 25.07 0.09
C ALA A 281 6.47 25.73 1.21
N GLN A 282 5.28 26.23 0.88
CA GLN A 282 4.41 26.89 1.85
C GLN A 282 4.02 25.96 3.00
N ARG A 283 3.76 24.67 2.72
CA ARG A 283 3.46 23.69 3.77
C ARG A 283 4.64 23.45 4.68
N ILE A 284 5.84 23.26 4.13
CA ILE A 284 7.06 23.11 4.93
C ILE A 284 7.27 24.35 5.80
N CYS A 285 7.12 25.55 5.24
CA CYS A 285 7.19 26.80 6.00
C CYS A 285 6.14 26.87 7.11
N ASN A 286 4.88 26.47 6.85
CA ASN A 286 3.82 26.48 7.85
C ASN A 286 4.10 25.50 9.00
N ILE A 287 4.64 24.31 8.69
CA ILE A 287 5.05 23.34 9.71
C ILE A 287 6.12 23.97 10.62
N TRP A 288 7.15 24.60 10.05
CA TRP A 288 8.19 25.27 10.83
C TRP A 288 7.66 26.46 11.64
N ASN A 289 6.83 27.31 11.04
CA ASN A 289 6.25 28.47 11.72
C ASN A 289 5.45 28.04 12.95
N VAL A 290 4.57 27.04 12.81
CA VAL A 290 3.79 26.53 13.94
C VAL A 290 4.67 25.85 14.97
N ALA A 291 5.67 25.06 14.55
CA ALA A 291 6.62 24.43 15.47
C ALA A 291 7.38 25.46 16.34
N ILE A 292 7.76 26.59 15.74
CA ILE A 292 8.42 27.71 16.44
C ILE A 292 7.44 28.43 17.38
N GLU A 293 6.23 28.74 16.89
CA GLU A 293 5.19 29.43 17.68
C GLU A 293 4.77 28.62 18.91
N GLN A 294 4.71 27.29 18.80
CA GLN A 294 4.37 26.38 19.89
C GLN A 294 5.49 26.20 20.92
N GLN A 295 6.61 26.91 20.79
CA GLN A 295 7.76 26.86 21.70
C GLN A 295 8.25 25.43 21.96
N HIS A 296 8.28 24.60 20.93
CA HIS A 296 9.11 23.40 21.00
C HIS A 296 10.55 23.86 21.23
N ASP A 297 11.13 23.52 22.39
CA ASP A 297 12.36 24.10 22.94
C ASP A 297 13.55 24.10 21.93
N ASP A 298 13.53 23.19 20.96
CA ASP A 298 14.57 23.04 19.94
C ASP A 298 14.18 23.52 18.52
N ALA A 299 12.93 23.95 18.27
CA ALA A 299 12.47 24.26 16.92
C ALA A 299 13.16 25.51 16.33
N LEU A 300 13.18 26.61 17.08
CA LEU A 300 13.77 27.88 16.63
C LEU A 300 15.29 27.78 16.45
N SER A 301 15.97 27.13 17.40
CA SER A 301 17.41 26.89 17.31
C SER A 301 17.72 26.02 16.10
N THR A 302 17.00 24.93 15.90
CA THR A 302 17.19 24.03 14.76
C THR A 302 16.91 24.69 13.41
N TYR A 303 15.86 25.52 13.34
CA TYR A 303 15.53 26.28 12.15
C TYR A 303 16.60 27.32 11.80
N ALA A 304 17.13 28.04 12.80
CA ALA A 304 18.19 29.01 12.58
C ALA A 304 19.46 28.37 11.98
N HIS A 305 19.81 27.15 12.41
CA HIS A 305 20.93 26.40 11.85
C HIS A 305 20.70 25.92 10.40
N LEU A 306 19.47 25.90 9.88
CA LEU A 306 19.22 25.58 8.47
C LEU A 306 19.69 26.67 7.50
N HIS A 307 19.86 27.90 7.98
CA HIS A 307 20.20 29.07 7.14
C HIS A 307 21.65 29.54 7.33
N LEU A 308 22.42 28.85 8.17
CA LEU A 308 23.81 29.19 8.49
C LEU A 308 24.85 28.26 7.83
N ASP A 309 24.40 27.16 7.20
CA ASP A 309 25.17 26.23 6.39
C ASP A 309 24.90 26.46 4.89
#